data_AF-A0A1M3H2U9-F1
#
_entry.id   AF-A0A1M3H2U9-F1
#
_cell.length_a   1.000
_cell.length_b   1.000
_cell.length_c   1.000
_cell.angle_alpha   90.00
_cell.angle_beta   90.00
_cell.angle_gamma   90.00
#
_symmetry.space_group_name_H-M   'P 1'
#
loop_
_entity.id
_entity.type
_entity.pdbx_description
1 polymer ?
#
loop_
_entity_poly.entity_id
_entity_poly.type
_entity_poly.pdbx_seq_one_letter_code
_entity_poly.pdbx_strand_id
1 'polypeptide(L)'
;MQTETIKSSHLNIRVSELSKNVLQRAAELEGDTLSHFILSQALEGAYKLLSESQTIYLSPEEQLRFFQLLENPPPINAKLSRAIERYKKVKANGSEV
;
A
#
# COMPACT_ATOMS: atom_id res chain seq x y z
N MET A 1 -5.00 -26.11 11.36
CA MET A 1 -3.59 -25.79 11.65
C MET A 1 -3.42 -24.30 11.49
N GLN A 2 -3.34 -23.56 12.60
CA GLN A 2 -3.07 -22.12 12.57
C GLN A 2 -1.57 -21.98 12.35
N THR A 3 -1.16 -21.41 11.21
CA THR A 3 0.24 -21.06 10.98
C THR A 3 0.57 -19.85 11.84
N GLU A 4 1.12 -20.09 13.03
CA GLU A 4 1.83 -19.05 13.77
C GLU A 4 2.96 -18.55 12.87
N THR A 5 2.83 -17.34 12.35
CA THR A 5 3.92 -16.62 11.71
C THR A 5 4.97 -16.36 12.77
N ILE A 6 5.95 -17.26 12.89
CA ILE A 6 7.15 -17.05 13.69
C ILE A 6 7.78 -15.74 13.20
N LYS A 7 7.84 -14.72 14.06
CA LYS A 7 8.50 -13.44 13.77
C LYS A 7 9.97 -13.72 13.43
N SER A 8 10.29 -13.80 12.15
CA SER A 8 11.59 -14.30 11.67
C SER A 8 12.63 -13.21 11.41
N SER A 9 12.21 -11.94 11.36
CA SER A 9 13.09 -10.79 11.09
C SER A 9 13.20 -9.84 12.29
N HIS A 10 14.42 -9.35 12.53
CA HIS A 10 14.74 -8.40 13.59
C HIS A 10 15.12 -7.05 12.99
N LEU A 11 14.62 -5.96 13.59
CA LEU A 11 15.00 -4.60 13.24
C LEU A 11 15.97 -4.05 14.30
N ASN A 12 17.25 -3.90 13.92
CA ASN A 12 18.27 -3.37 14.83
C ASN A 12 18.46 -1.86 14.56
N ILE A 13 18.05 -1.03 15.52
CA ILE A 13 18.15 0.43 15.43
C ILE A 13 19.07 0.95 16.55
N ARG A 14 20.03 1.80 16.18
CA ARG A 14 20.82 2.55 17.17
C ARG A 14 20.11 3.85 17.50
N VAL A 15 19.96 4.13 18.79
CA VAL A 15 19.33 5.35 19.29
C VAL A 15 20.20 5.98 20.37
N SER A 16 20.11 7.30 20.52
CA SER A 16 20.71 7.99 21.67
C SER A 16 19.94 7.65 22.95
N GLU A 17 20.58 7.85 24.12
CA GLU A 17 19.92 7.68 25.42
C GLU A 17 18.71 8.61 25.56
N LEU A 18 18.84 9.86 25.12
CA LEU A 18 17.75 10.82 25.09
C LEU A 18 16.56 10.31 24.26
N SER A 19 16.81 9.84 23.05
CA SER A 19 15.77 9.29 22.17
C SER A 19 15.10 8.07 22.80
N LYS A 20 15.87 7.17 23.43
CA LYS A 20 15.33 6.00 24.12
C LYS A 20 14.40 6.42 25.26
N ASN A 21 14.78 7.41 26.06
CA ASN A 21 13.98 7.89 27.18
C ASN A 21 12.65 8.53 26.71
N VAL A 22 12.69 9.29 25.62
CA VAL A 22 11.46 9.87 25.03
C VAL A 22 10.53 8.78 24.53
N LEU A 23 11.04 7.81 23.77
CA LEU A 23 10.23 6.69 23.24
C LEU A 23 9.65 5.82 24.36
N GLN A 24 10.44 5.56 25.40
CA GLN A 24 10.01 4.80 26.57
C GLN A 24 8.85 5.48 27.29
N ARG A 25 8.96 6.79 27.53
CA ARG A 25 7.89 7.55 28.17
C ARG A 25 6.62 7.61 27.31
N ALA A 26 6.76 7.70 25.99
CA ALA A 26 5.62 7.67 25.08
C ALA A 26 4.90 6.31 25.12
N ALA A 27 5.66 5.21 25.08
CA ALA A 27 5.11 3.86 25.20
C ALA A 27 4.36 3.65 26.54
N GLU A 28 4.93 4.15 27.64
CA GLU A 28 4.28 4.11 28.96
C GLU A 28 2.95 4.87 29.01
N LEU A 29 2.87 6.03 28.35
CA LEU A 29 1.63 6.81 28.26
C LEU A 29 0.54 6.10 27.45
N GLU A 30 0.94 5.32 26.43
CA GLU A 30 0.03 4.53 25.61
C GLU A 30 -0.36 3.19 26.27
N GLY A 31 0.30 2.84 27.38
CA GLY A 31 0.07 1.58 28.09
C GLY A 31 0.66 0.36 27.38
N ASP A 32 1.75 0.56 26.65
CA ASP A 32 2.32 -0.42 25.74
C ASP A 32 3.83 -0.64 25.97
N THR A 33 4.36 -1.75 25.43
CA THR A 33 5.80 -2.02 25.45
C THR A 33 6.54 -1.12 24.46
N LEU A 34 7.78 -0.72 24.79
CA LEU A 34 8.61 0.09 23.89
C LEU A 34 8.72 -0.50 22.47
N SER A 35 8.90 -1.82 22.37
CA SER A 35 9.02 -2.50 21.07
C SER A 35 7.74 -2.44 20.25
N HIS A 36 6.57 -2.64 20.87
CA HIS A 36 5.29 -2.57 20.17
C HIS A 36 4.95 -1.12 19.80
N PHE A 37 5.16 -0.17 20.70
CA PHE A 37 5.02 1.26 20.44
C PHE A 37 5.84 1.71 19.22
N ILE A 38 7.15 1.41 19.20
CA ILE A 38 8.03 1.77 18.09
C ILE A 38 7.55 1.14 16.78
N LEU A 39 7.18 -0.14 16.81
CA LEU A 39 6.72 -0.84 15.62
C LEU A 39 5.41 -0.23 15.09
N SER A 40 4.46 0.05 15.98
CA SER A 40 3.17 0.66 15.66
C SER A 40 3.37 2.01 14.97
N GLN A 41 4.14 2.90 15.60
CA GLN A 41 4.41 4.24 15.08
C GLN A 41 5.19 4.21 13.74
N ALA A 42 6.15 3.29 13.60
CA ALA A 42 6.88 3.11 12.34
C ALA A 42 5.98 2.62 11.21
N LEU A 43 5.07 1.68 11.50
CA LEU A 43 4.10 1.18 10.53
C LEU A 43 3.07 2.25 10.15
N GLU A 44 2.57 3.03 11.10
CA GLU A 44 1.66 4.15 10.84
C GLU A 44 2.30 5.15 9.87
N GLY A 45 3.53 5.58 10.14
CA GLY A 45 4.28 6.47 9.25
C GLY A 45 4.52 5.87 7.87
N ALA A 46 4.85 4.57 7.79
CA ALA A 46 5.03 3.87 6.52
C ALA A 46 3.72 3.79 5.72
N TYR A 47 2.61 3.44 6.36
CA TYR A 47 1.30 3.37 5.69
C TYR A 47 0.87 4.73 5.17
N LYS A 48 1.08 5.80 5.95
CA LYS A 48 0.78 7.16 5.51
C LYS A 48 1.55 7.49 4.22
N LEU A 49 2.87 7.31 4.21
CA LEU A 49 3.73 7.55 3.05
C LEU A 49 3.35 6.69 1.83
N LEU A 50 3.04 5.41 2.06
CA LEU A 50 2.64 4.51 0.97
C LEU A 50 1.24 4.84 0.42
N SER A 51 0.33 5.30 1.27
CA SER A 51 -1.02 5.71 0.86
C SER A 51 -1.00 6.99 0.03
N GLU A 52 -0.08 7.92 0.29
CA GLU A 52 0.06 9.18 -0.45
C GLU A 52 0.36 8.95 -1.95
N SER A 53 1.02 7.85 -2.32
CA SER A 53 1.30 7.51 -3.73
C SER A 53 0.23 6.64 -4.40
N GLN A 54 -0.68 6.03 -3.63
CA GLN A 54 -1.65 5.04 -4.12
C GLN A 54 -3.11 5.49 -3.99
N THR A 55 -3.36 6.64 -3.38
CA THR A 55 -4.71 7.17 -3.19
C THR A 55 -5.11 8.08 -4.35
N ILE A 56 -6.18 7.73 -5.05
CA ILE A 56 -6.82 8.60 -6.04
C ILE A 56 -7.84 9.46 -5.31
N TYR A 57 -7.58 10.76 -5.22
CA TYR A 57 -8.55 11.72 -4.70
C TYR A 57 -9.51 12.12 -5.82
N LEU A 58 -10.81 11.94 -5.60
CA LEU A 58 -11.87 12.35 -6.50
C LEU A 58 -12.70 13.43 -5.81
N SER A 59 -13.03 14.50 -6.52
CA SER A 59 -14.10 15.40 -6.14
C SER A 59 -15.45 14.66 -6.09
N PRO A 60 -16.48 15.20 -5.41
CA PRO A 60 -17.80 14.57 -5.40
C PRO A 60 -18.36 14.29 -6.81
N GLU A 61 -18.08 15.18 -7.76
CA GLU A 61 -18.49 15.06 -9.16
C GLU A 61 -17.78 13.88 -9.85
N GLU A 62 -16.47 13.78 -9.66
CA GLU A 62 -15.65 12.71 -10.20
C GLU A 62 -15.98 11.36 -9.57
N GLN A 63 -16.32 11.34 -8.28
CA GLN A 63 -16.75 10.13 -7.58
C GLN A 63 -18.05 9.59 -8.16
N LEU A 64 -19.06 10.45 -8.36
CA LEU A 64 -20.31 10.06 -9.02
C LEU A 64 -20.06 9.53 -10.43
N ARG A 65 -19.25 10.24 -11.21
CA ARG A 65 -18.88 9.81 -12.57
C ARG A 65 -18.14 8.47 -12.57
N PHE A 66 -17.25 8.26 -11.60
CA PHE A 66 -16.51 7.00 -11.46
C PHE A 66 -17.46 5.83 -11.19
N PHE A 67 -18.39 5.98 -10.24
CA PHE A 67 -19.39 4.94 -9.96
C PHE A 67 -20.30 4.66 -11.17
N GLN A 68 -20.75 5.71 -11.87
CA GLN A 68 -21.55 5.54 -13.09
C GLN A 68 -20.82 4.74 -14.17
N LEU A 69 -19.51 4.95 -14.32
CA LEU A 69 -18.69 4.21 -15.28
C LEU A 69 -18.42 2.75 -14.85
N LEU A 70 -18.44 2.45 -13.55
CA LEU A 70 -18.35 1.07 -13.06
C LEU A 70 -19.65 0.31 -13.28
N GLU A 71 -20.79 0.95 -13.02
CA GLU A 71 -22.11 0.35 -13.20
C GLU A 71 -22.50 0.22 -14.68
N ASN A 72 -22.14 1.23 -15.48
CA ASN A 72 -22.43 1.29 -16.91
C ASN A 72 -21.13 1.50 -17.71
N PRO A 73 -20.30 0.46 -17.85
CA PRO A 73 -19.04 0.59 -18.56
C PRO A 73 -19.28 0.93 -20.04
N PRO A 74 -18.61 1.96 -20.58
CA PRO A 74 -18.75 2.32 -21.99
C PRO A 74 -18.17 1.22 -22.89
N PRO A 75 -18.67 1.09 -24.13
CA PRO A 75 -18.11 0.14 -25.08
C PRO A 75 -16.64 0.46 -25.38
N ILE A 76 -15.87 -0.60 -25.65
CA ILE A 76 -14.46 -0.49 -26.03
C ILE A 76 -14.35 0.36 -27.30
N ASN A 77 -13.59 1.44 -27.23
CA ASN A 77 -13.38 2.31 -28.38
C ASN A 77 -12.37 1.70 -29.38
N ALA A 78 -12.37 2.18 -30.63
CA ALA A 78 -11.51 1.65 -31.68
C ALA A 78 -10.00 1.72 -31.38
N LYS A 79 -9.56 2.72 -30.60
CA LYS A 79 -8.14 2.84 -30.19
C LYS A 79 -7.76 1.74 -29.20
N LEU A 80 -8.62 1.47 -28.21
CA LEU A 80 -8.42 0.41 -27.23
C LEU A 80 -8.48 -0.98 -27.88
N SER A 81 -9.41 -1.21 -28.81
CA SER A 81 -9.47 -2.48 -29.57
C SER A 81 -8.16 -2.76 -30.32
N ARG A 82 -7.63 -1.76 -31.06
CA ARG A 82 -6.34 -1.90 -31.76
C ARG A 82 -5.17 -2.14 -30.81
N ALA A 83 -5.18 -1.52 -29.63
CA ALA A 83 -4.14 -1.72 -28.62
C ALA A 83 -4.19 -3.16 -28.05
N ILE A 84 -5.38 -3.69 -27.79
CA ILE A 84 -5.59 -5.07 -27.35
C ILE A 84 -5.09 -6.05 -28.42
N GLU A 85 -5.43 -5.83 -29.71
CA GLU A 85 -4.95 -6.66 -30.81
C GLU A 85 -3.42 -6.65 -30.94
N ARG A 86 -2.80 -5.47 -30.84
CA ARG A 86 -1.34 -5.34 -30.84
C ARG A 86 -0.71 -6.11 -29.69
N TYR A 87 -1.24 -5.96 -28.48
CA TYR A 87 -0.75 -6.67 -27.30
C TYR A 87 -0.87 -8.20 -27.47
N LYS A 88 -1.99 -8.70 -27.99
CA LYS A 88 -2.18 -10.13 -28.28
C LYS A 88 -1.15 -10.66 -29.28
N LYS A 89 -0.85 -9.91 -30.35
CA LYS A 89 0.18 -10.29 -31.33
C LYS A 89 1.58 -10.33 -30.71
N VAL A 90 1.94 -9.34 -29.89
CA VAL A 90 3.23 -9.31 -29.19
C VAL A 90 3.36 -10.48 -28.21
N LYS A 91 2.30 -10.79 -27.46
CA LYS A 91 2.29 -11.92 -26.50
C LYS A 91 2.37 -13.28 -27.21
N ALA A 92 1.65 -13.45 -28.33
CA ALA A 92 1.67 -14.68 -29.12
C ALA A 92 3.05 -14.93 -29.77
N ASN A 93 3.74 -13.88 -30.19
CA ASN A 93 5.06 -13.97 -30.81
C ASN A 93 6.21 -14.06 -29.78
N GLY A 94 5.94 -13.83 -28.49
CA GLY A 94 6.92 -13.87 -27.40
C GLY A 94 6.85 -15.13 -26.54
N SER A 95 6.15 -16.19 -26.99
CA SER A 95 6.10 -17.52 -26.33
C SER A 95 6.92 -18.59 -27.07
N GLU A 96 7.78 -18.18 -27.99
CA GLU A 96 8.85 -19.03 -28.57
C GLU A 96 10.22 -18.44 -28.18
N VAL A 97 10.60 -18.56 -26.90
CA VAL A 97 11.99 -18.61 -26.40
C VAL A 97 12.01 -19.16 -24.99
#